data_AF-A0A3M5FA78-F1
#
_entry.id   AF-A0A3M5FA78-F1
#
_cell.length_a   1.000
_cell.length_b   1.000
_cell.length_c   1.000
_cell.angle_alpha   90.00
_cell.angle_beta   90.00
_cell.angle_gamma   90.00
#
_symmetry.space_group_name_H-M   'P 1'
#
loop_
_entity.id
_entity.type
_entity.pdbx_description
1 polymer ?
#
loop_
_entity_poly.entity_id
_entity_poly.type
_entity_poly.pdbx_seq_one_letter_code
_entity_poly.pdbx_strand_id
1 'polypeptide(L)'
;MSLKHRSSQNDLDQGNRTVLERYGAYIPKDSNCFKAKADVTHDIPPGVAGQWNVKTRQVKLNPNIALESHPAEVAGHEFIHCYTHPEFRGRHIDHRHWKALNEGLTTHLTEKLPTPKRLLPIPLAKDPYHGFKLATGDSWPAAAKRIEGAVGEDTLLKAFFGGDDDAISEVAKAAAQIYPRLASSRTEQELYRAGMMRGSQQLAECYAGALLASGQPLPESWSRNMLPVFSFSDMQPEQAKKAQLQAEQSQERMGIIFDAAFFSPDLKTQRQALGMLREDLLMHWENVVPDKG
;
A
#
# COMPACT_ATOMS: atom_id res chain seq x y z
N MET A 1 39.19 -20.09 -13.13
CA MET A 1 37.91 -19.58 -13.65
C MET A 1 37.86 -18.09 -13.39
N SER A 2 37.88 -17.24 -14.43
CA SER A 2 37.43 -15.86 -14.27
C SER A 2 35.91 -15.95 -14.13
N LEU A 3 35.38 -15.65 -12.94
CA LEU A 3 33.94 -15.52 -12.73
C LEU A 3 33.49 -14.30 -13.52
N LYS A 4 33.15 -14.48 -14.80
CA LYS A 4 32.45 -13.46 -15.57
C LYS A 4 31.21 -13.05 -14.78
N HIS A 5 30.94 -11.74 -14.74
CA HIS A 5 29.71 -11.22 -14.16
C HIS A 5 28.52 -12.00 -14.70
N ARG A 6 27.59 -12.34 -13.81
CA ARG A 6 26.39 -13.10 -14.14
C ARG A 6 25.26 -12.23 -14.66
N SER A 7 25.35 -10.92 -14.41
CA SER A 7 24.49 -9.91 -15.00
C SER A 7 25.30 -8.99 -15.91
N SER A 8 24.61 -8.38 -16.87
CA SER A 8 25.18 -7.54 -17.90
C SER A 8 24.24 -6.39 -18.26
N GLN A 9 24.74 -5.43 -19.04
CA GLN A 9 23.89 -4.37 -19.58
C GLN A 9 22.74 -4.93 -20.43
N ASN A 10 22.97 -6.03 -21.15
CA ASN A 10 21.92 -6.67 -21.93
C ASN A 10 20.76 -7.19 -21.08
N ASP A 11 21.00 -7.58 -19.82
CA ASP A 11 19.94 -7.98 -18.89
C ASP A 11 19.09 -6.78 -18.44
N LEU A 12 19.73 -5.62 -18.21
CA LEU A 12 19.04 -4.36 -17.93
C LEU A 12 18.17 -3.94 -19.12
N ASP A 13 18.75 -3.95 -20.33
CA ASP A 13 18.05 -3.57 -21.55
C ASP A 13 16.87 -4.52 -21.83
N GLN A 14 17.07 -5.82 -21.63
CA GLN A 14 16.00 -6.82 -21.73
C GLN A 14 14.90 -6.59 -20.68
N GLY A 15 15.25 -6.37 -19.42
CA GLY A 15 14.28 -6.10 -18.35
C GLY A 15 13.44 -4.87 -18.64
N ASN A 16 14.07 -3.75 -18.99
CA ASN A 16 13.38 -2.51 -19.34
C ASN A 16 12.45 -2.70 -20.55
N ARG A 17 12.96 -3.30 -21.63
CA ARG A 17 12.17 -3.54 -22.84
C ARG A 17 10.94 -4.39 -22.53
N THR A 18 11.09 -5.45 -21.72
CA THR A 18 9.99 -6.35 -21.36
C THR A 18 8.91 -5.62 -20.56
N VAL A 19 9.31 -4.74 -19.62
CA VAL A 19 8.38 -3.89 -18.87
C VAL A 19 7.63 -2.94 -19.79
N LEU A 20 8.32 -2.28 -20.72
CA LEU A 20 7.71 -1.36 -21.68
C LEU A 20 6.79 -2.06 -22.68
N GLU A 21 7.15 -3.25 -23.15
CA GLU A 21 6.29 -4.06 -24.03
C GLU A 21 4.99 -4.48 -23.32
N ARG A 22 5.05 -4.82 -22.02
CA ARG A 22 3.88 -5.26 -21.25
C ARG A 22 3.03 -4.11 -20.72
N TYR A 23 3.65 -3.04 -20.20
CA TYR A 23 2.98 -1.99 -19.44
C TYR A 23 3.13 -0.59 -20.05
N GLY A 24 3.89 -0.42 -21.14
CA GLY A 24 4.21 0.88 -21.73
C GLY A 24 3.01 1.73 -22.14
N ALA A 25 1.87 1.11 -22.44
CA ALA A 25 0.63 1.82 -22.74
C ALA A 25 0.09 2.66 -21.56
N TYR A 26 0.45 2.30 -20.33
CA TYR A 26 0.02 2.98 -19.09
C TYR A 26 1.09 3.95 -18.55
N ILE A 27 2.29 3.93 -19.11
CA ILE A 27 3.42 4.75 -18.64
C ILE A 27 3.41 6.08 -19.40
N PRO A 28 3.32 7.24 -18.71
CA PRO A 28 3.39 8.55 -19.36
C PRO A 28 4.69 8.73 -20.12
N LYS A 29 4.62 9.31 -21.34
CA LYS A 29 5.77 9.50 -22.24
C LYS A 29 6.88 10.38 -21.65
N ASP A 30 6.54 11.19 -20.66
CA ASP A 30 7.44 12.08 -19.93
C ASP A 30 7.95 11.49 -18.60
N SER A 31 7.70 10.20 -18.34
CA SER A 31 8.20 9.51 -17.15
C SER A 31 9.71 9.72 -16.98
N ASN A 32 10.10 10.15 -15.77
CA ASN A 32 11.50 10.37 -15.43
C ASN A 32 12.36 9.10 -15.53
N CYS A 33 11.72 7.92 -15.49
CA CYS A 33 12.42 6.65 -15.64
C CYS A 33 13.06 6.49 -17.03
N PHE A 34 12.51 7.09 -18.08
CA PHE A 34 13.14 7.09 -19.42
C PHE A 34 14.51 7.78 -19.44
N LYS A 35 14.80 8.62 -18.45
CA LYS A 35 16.08 9.32 -18.27
C LYS A 35 16.91 8.72 -17.13
N ALA A 36 16.45 7.62 -16.51
CA ALA A 36 17.18 6.96 -15.45
C ALA A 36 18.45 6.31 -16.00
N LYS A 37 19.49 6.32 -15.18
CA LYS A 37 20.71 5.56 -15.45
C LYS A 37 20.44 4.09 -15.10
N ALA A 38 20.98 3.17 -15.87
CA ALA A 38 20.91 1.75 -15.58
C ALA A 38 22.31 1.14 -15.72
N ASP A 39 22.81 0.51 -14.66
CA ASP A 39 24.17 -0.04 -14.65
C ASP A 39 24.31 -1.27 -13.76
N VAL A 40 25.25 -2.13 -14.17
CA VAL A 40 25.69 -3.29 -13.40
C VAL A 40 26.82 -2.86 -12.47
N THR A 41 26.59 -2.89 -11.16
CA THR A 41 27.51 -2.29 -10.17
C THR A 41 27.53 -3.02 -8.83
N HIS A 42 28.70 -3.04 -8.20
CA HIS A 42 28.88 -3.52 -6.82
C HIS A 42 28.42 -2.51 -5.76
N ASP A 43 28.12 -1.27 -6.16
CA ASP A 43 27.59 -0.21 -5.28
C ASP A 43 26.09 -0.43 -4.99
N ILE A 44 25.78 -1.57 -4.37
CA ILE A 44 24.44 -2.00 -3.95
C ILE A 44 24.54 -2.64 -2.56
N PRO A 45 23.52 -2.54 -1.69
CA PRO A 45 23.60 -3.15 -0.36
C PRO A 45 23.89 -4.66 -0.41
N PRO A 46 24.64 -5.21 0.57
CA PRO A 46 24.91 -6.64 0.64
C PRO A 46 23.63 -7.48 0.63
N GLY A 47 23.62 -8.56 -0.16
CA GLY A 47 22.48 -9.46 -0.29
C GLY A 47 21.34 -8.95 -1.18
N VAL A 48 21.49 -7.79 -1.82
CA VAL A 48 20.49 -7.23 -2.74
C VAL A 48 20.89 -7.51 -4.20
N ALA A 49 19.93 -8.02 -4.99
CA ALA A 49 20.13 -8.40 -6.39
C ALA A 49 19.94 -7.23 -7.36
N GLY A 50 19.02 -6.31 -7.06
CA GLY A 50 18.71 -5.12 -7.85
C GLY A 50 18.22 -3.98 -6.95
N GLN A 51 18.34 -2.75 -7.42
CA GLN A 51 17.84 -1.57 -6.69
C GLN A 51 17.46 -0.43 -7.64
N TRP A 52 16.24 0.08 -7.50
CA TRP A 52 15.86 1.42 -7.93
C TRP A 52 16.16 2.46 -6.84
N ASN A 53 16.97 3.47 -7.19
CA ASN A 53 17.21 4.61 -6.33
C ASN A 53 16.55 5.87 -6.91
N VAL A 54 15.45 6.30 -6.29
CA VAL A 54 14.72 7.51 -6.70
C VAL A 54 15.54 8.79 -6.61
N LYS A 55 16.47 8.90 -5.65
CA LYS A 55 17.25 10.13 -5.40
C LYS A 55 18.29 10.33 -6.49
N THR A 56 19.00 9.27 -6.85
CA THR A 56 20.03 9.31 -7.90
C THR A 56 19.47 9.02 -9.30
N ARG A 57 18.20 8.59 -9.38
CA ARG A 57 17.52 8.14 -10.61
C ARG A 57 18.31 7.05 -11.32
N GLN A 58 18.62 5.99 -10.58
CA GLN A 58 19.48 4.92 -11.03
C GLN A 58 18.87 3.55 -10.72
N VAL A 59 18.76 2.71 -11.75
CA VAL A 59 18.49 1.28 -11.64
C VAL A 59 19.84 0.56 -11.59
N LYS A 60 20.11 -0.14 -10.49
CA LYS A 60 21.35 -0.87 -10.26
C LYS A 60 21.09 -2.36 -10.28
N LEU A 61 21.98 -3.12 -10.92
CA LEU A 61 21.93 -4.58 -10.93
C LEU A 61 23.23 -5.15 -10.37
N ASN A 62 23.13 -6.11 -9.46
CA ASN A 62 24.30 -6.73 -8.87
C ASN A 62 25.04 -7.59 -9.92
N PRO A 63 26.38 -7.44 -10.11
CA PRO A 63 27.17 -8.27 -11.03
C PRO A 63 27.08 -9.77 -10.75
N ASN A 64 26.83 -10.15 -9.50
CA ASN A 64 26.90 -11.51 -8.98
C ASN A 64 25.56 -11.99 -8.42
N ILE A 65 24.49 -11.91 -9.23
CA ILE A 65 23.17 -12.47 -8.87
C ILE A 65 23.25 -13.99 -8.69
N ALA A 66 22.39 -14.55 -7.84
CA ALA A 66 22.29 -15.99 -7.52
C ALA A 66 21.79 -16.85 -8.71
N LEU A 67 22.06 -18.16 -8.75
CA LEU A 67 21.83 -19.01 -9.96
C LEU A 67 20.36 -19.23 -10.24
N GLU A 68 19.61 -19.32 -9.16
CA GLU A 68 18.18 -19.41 -9.07
C GLU A 68 17.46 -18.10 -9.45
N SER A 69 18.15 -16.98 -9.64
CA SER A 69 17.53 -15.71 -10.07
C SER A 69 18.01 -15.34 -11.47
N HIS A 70 17.08 -14.95 -12.35
CA HIS A 70 17.44 -14.47 -13.68
C HIS A 70 17.72 -12.95 -13.65
N PRO A 71 18.90 -12.47 -14.06
CA PRO A 71 19.24 -11.04 -14.00
C PRO A 71 18.24 -10.12 -14.70
N ALA A 72 17.73 -10.51 -15.88
CA ALA A 72 16.70 -9.74 -16.58
C ALA A 72 15.34 -9.66 -15.83
N GLU A 73 15.01 -10.65 -15.00
CA GLU A 73 13.79 -10.63 -14.16
C GLU A 73 13.96 -9.68 -12.99
N VAL A 74 15.13 -9.74 -12.33
CA VAL A 74 15.53 -8.77 -11.30
C VAL A 74 15.53 -7.35 -11.88
N ALA A 75 16.08 -7.15 -13.08
CA ALA A 75 16.02 -5.86 -13.77
C ALA A 75 14.56 -5.42 -14.02
N GLY A 76 13.70 -6.33 -14.50
CA GLY A 76 12.27 -6.06 -14.70
C GLY A 76 11.59 -5.55 -13.42
N HIS A 77 11.85 -6.18 -12.28
CA HIS A 77 11.35 -5.74 -10.97
C HIS A 77 11.78 -4.30 -10.64
N GLU A 78 13.07 -3.98 -10.80
CA GLU A 78 13.56 -2.63 -10.52
C GLU A 78 13.05 -1.58 -11.53
N PHE A 79 12.82 -1.98 -12.78
CA PHE A 79 12.19 -1.08 -13.77
C PHE A 79 10.71 -0.83 -13.44
N ILE A 80 9.98 -1.80 -12.90
CA ILE A 80 8.61 -1.57 -12.40
C ILE A 80 8.62 -0.52 -11.28
N HIS A 81 9.54 -0.62 -10.30
CA HIS A 81 9.76 0.41 -9.29
C HIS A 81 10.11 1.78 -9.89
N CYS A 82 10.94 1.79 -10.94
CA CYS A 82 11.37 3.01 -11.63
C CYS A 82 10.20 3.71 -12.34
N TYR A 83 9.32 2.93 -12.98
CA TYR A 83 8.13 3.45 -13.68
C TYR A 83 6.93 3.72 -12.77
N THR A 84 6.96 3.32 -11.49
CA THR A 84 5.90 3.68 -10.53
C THR A 84 5.68 5.19 -10.53
N HIS A 85 4.45 5.61 -10.75
CA HIS A 85 4.12 7.01 -10.91
C HIS A 85 4.41 7.80 -9.61
N PRO A 86 5.02 9.00 -9.68
CA PRO A 86 5.30 9.81 -8.49
C PRO A 86 4.06 10.12 -7.66
N GLU A 87 2.91 10.33 -8.29
CA GLU A 87 1.64 10.58 -7.60
C GLU A 87 1.15 9.36 -6.81
N PHE A 88 1.21 8.17 -7.41
CA PHE A 88 0.86 6.92 -6.72
C PHE A 88 1.74 6.74 -5.48
N ARG A 89 3.06 6.89 -5.65
CA ARG A 89 4.02 6.83 -4.55
C ARG A 89 3.75 7.90 -3.49
N GLY A 90 3.60 9.16 -3.90
CA GLY A 90 3.44 10.30 -3.00
C GLY A 90 2.22 10.18 -2.09
N ARG A 91 1.13 9.58 -2.59
CA ARG A 91 -0.09 9.37 -1.81
C ARG A 91 0.01 8.27 -0.75
N HIS A 92 0.89 7.30 -0.96
CA HIS A 92 0.95 6.10 -0.12
C HIS A 92 2.22 6.02 0.75
N ILE A 93 3.29 6.76 0.43
CA ILE A 93 4.63 6.57 1.03
C ILE A 93 4.67 6.70 2.55
N ASP A 94 3.82 7.55 3.13
CA ASP A 94 3.76 7.77 4.57
C ASP A 94 2.85 6.76 5.30
N HIS A 95 2.22 5.84 4.56
CA HIS A 95 1.41 4.80 5.16
C HIS A 95 2.28 3.67 5.71
N ARG A 96 1.92 3.16 6.90
CA ARG A 96 2.66 2.09 7.59
C ARG A 96 2.88 0.82 6.76
N HIS A 97 1.96 0.54 5.83
CA HIS A 97 2.01 -0.62 4.94
C HIS A 97 2.60 -0.30 3.57
N TRP A 98 3.14 0.90 3.34
CA TRP A 98 3.69 1.34 2.06
C TRP A 98 4.67 0.32 1.48
N LYS A 99 5.62 -0.17 2.29
CA LYS A 99 6.61 -1.14 1.82
C LYS A 99 5.97 -2.43 1.32
N ALA A 100 4.99 -2.95 2.07
CA ALA A 100 4.28 -4.17 1.68
C ALA A 100 3.40 -3.97 0.45
N LEU A 101 2.79 -2.78 0.28
CA LEU A 101 2.03 -2.41 -0.91
C LEU A 101 2.93 -2.28 -2.15
N ASN A 102 3.99 -1.49 -2.03
CA ASN A 102 4.87 -1.19 -3.15
C ASN A 102 5.63 -2.43 -3.64
N GLU A 103 6.28 -3.17 -2.73
CA GLU A 103 7.00 -4.39 -3.12
C GLU A 103 6.04 -5.50 -3.54
N GLY A 104 4.88 -5.64 -2.87
CA GLY A 104 3.87 -6.62 -3.24
C GLY A 104 3.34 -6.41 -4.65
N LEU A 105 2.95 -5.17 -5.00
CA LEU A 105 2.51 -4.81 -6.35
C LEU A 105 3.63 -5.00 -7.37
N THR A 106 4.86 -4.59 -7.04
CA THR A 106 6.01 -4.72 -7.94
C THR A 106 6.28 -6.20 -8.24
N THR A 107 6.42 -7.05 -7.22
CA THR A 107 6.62 -8.49 -7.41
C THR A 107 5.49 -9.12 -8.22
N HIS A 108 4.23 -8.81 -7.88
CA HIS A 108 3.07 -9.34 -8.60
C HIS A 108 3.05 -8.93 -10.07
N LEU A 109 3.45 -7.69 -10.39
CA LEU A 109 3.59 -7.21 -11.78
C LEU A 109 4.82 -7.82 -12.49
N THR A 110 5.91 -8.10 -11.76
CA THR A 110 7.10 -8.81 -12.29
C THR A 110 6.72 -10.23 -12.70
N GLU A 111 5.92 -10.94 -11.92
CA GLU A 111 5.48 -12.31 -12.20
C GLU A 111 4.63 -12.44 -13.47
N LYS A 112 4.05 -11.34 -13.95
CA LYS A 112 3.27 -11.27 -15.19
C LYS A 112 4.14 -10.95 -16.42
N LEU A 113 5.44 -10.68 -16.23
CA LEU A 113 6.38 -10.52 -17.35
C LEU A 113 6.69 -11.87 -17.99
N PRO A 114 6.92 -11.93 -19.32
CA PRO A 114 7.42 -13.13 -19.98
C PRO A 114 8.69 -13.68 -19.32
N THR A 115 8.71 -14.97 -19.01
CA THR A 115 9.87 -15.63 -18.40
C THR A 115 11.08 -15.53 -19.35
N PRO A 116 12.23 -15.02 -18.90
CA PRO A 116 13.44 -14.96 -19.72
C PRO A 116 13.90 -16.35 -20.21
N LYS A 117 14.51 -16.40 -21.39
CA LYS A 117 15.14 -17.64 -21.90
C LYS A 117 16.30 -18.04 -20.98
N ARG A 118 16.27 -19.29 -20.51
CA ARG A 118 17.29 -19.83 -19.59
C ARG A 118 18.28 -20.72 -20.33
N LEU A 119 19.55 -20.62 -19.96
CA LEU A 119 20.61 -21.52 -20.43
C LEU A 119 20.59 -22.87 -19.69
N LEU A 120 20.12 -22.89 -18.43
CA LEU A 120 20.06 -24.07 -17.58
C LEU A 120 18.63 -24.29 -17.05
N PRO A 121 18.16 -25.54 -16.88
CA PRO A 121 16.82 -25.84 -16.39
C PRO A 121 16.72 -25.73 -14.85
N ILE A 122 17.31 -24.69 -14.26
CA ILE A 122 17.22 -24.42 -12.81
C ILE A 122 15.92 -23.68 -12.56
N PRO A 123 15.04 -24.16 -11.65
CA PRO A 123 13.83 -23.43 -11.26
C PRO A 123 14.19 -22.03 -10.75
N LEU A 124 13.43 -21.03 -11.18
CA LEU A 124 13.62 -19.69 -10.65
C LEU A 124 13.15 -19.65 -9.19
N ALA A 125 13.99 -19.11 -8.32
CA ALA A 125 13.58 -18.77 -6.98
C ALA A 125 12.50 -17.70 -7.07
N LYS A 126 11.49 -17.85 -6.23
CA LYS A 126 10.53 -16.77 -6.03
C LYS A 126 11.26 -15.57 -5.42
N ASP A 127 10.79 -14.39 -5.78
CA ASP A 127 11.18 -13.16 -5.12
C ASP A 127 11.07 -13.29 -3.58
N PRO A 128 12.06 -12.85 -2.80
CA PRO A 128 12.01 -12.84 -1.33
C PRO A 128 10.70 -12.30 -0.74
N TYR A 129 10.01 -11.38 -1.42
CA TYR A 129 8.74 -10.80 -0.97
C TYR A 129 7.59 -11.82 -0.85
N HIS A 130 7.71 -13.00 -1.47
CA HIS A 130 6.80 -14.14 -1.20
C HIS A 130 6.91 -14.70 0.22
N GLY A 131 8.07 -14.54 0.85
CA GLY A 131 8.32 -14.97 2.22
C GLY A 131 7.76 -14.00 3.27
N PHE A 132 7.51 -12.73 2.91
CA PHE A 132 6.94 -11.76 3.83
C PHE A 132 5.41 -11.80 3.81
N LYS A 133 4.83 -11.78 5.01
CA LYS A 133 3.39 -11.90 5.21
C LYS A 133 2.83 -10.68 5.92
N LEU A 134 1.60 -10.34 5.55
CA LEU A 134 0.74 -9.47 6.33
C LEU A 134 0.31 -10.19 7.62
N ALA A 135 -0.12 -9.44 8.63
CA ALA A 135 -0.68 -10.03 9.86
C ALA A 135 -1.92 -10.89 9.58
N THR A 136 -2.62 -10.65 8.46
CA THR A 136 -3.74 -11.45 7.96
C THR A 136 -3.30 -12.79 7.34
N GLY A 137 -2.00 -13.03 7.18
CA GLY A 137 -1.42 -14.28 6.67
C GLY A 137 -1.06 -14.28 5.18
N ASP A 138 -1.63 -13.36 4.39
CA ASP A 138 -1.32 -13.20 2.97
C ASP A 138 0.15 -12.82 2.76
N SER A 139 0.82 -13.42 1.77
CA SER A 139 2.11 -12.88 1.31
C SER A 139 1.89 -11.52 0.65
N TRP A 140 2.93 -10.67 0.59
CA TRP A 140 2.82 -9.37 -0.06
C TRP A 140 2.32 -9.43 -1.52
N PRO A 141 2.86 -10.31 -2.40
CA PRO A 141 2.31 -10.47 -3.76
C PRO A 141 0.90 -11.09 -3.78
N ALA A 142 0.52 -11.92 -2.79
CA ALA A 142 -0.85 -12.42 -2.70
C ALA A 142 -1.84 -11.29 -2.36
N ALA A 143 -1.47 -10.36 -1.47
CA ALA A 143 -2.26 -9.18 -1.18
C ALA A 143 -2.40 -8.27 -2.40
N ALA A 144 -1.32 -8.07 -3.16
CA ALA A 144 -1.33 -7.34 -4.44
C ALA A 144 -2.25 -7.99 -5.47
N LYS A 145 -2.22 -9.32 -5.60
CA LYS A 145 -3.14 -10.07 -6.46
C LYS A 145 -4.60 -9.86 -6.06
N ARG A 146 -4.91 -9.78 -4.76
CA ARG A 146 -6.27 -9.46 -4.28
C ARG A 146 -6.68 -8.03 -4.61
N ILE A 147 -5.76 -7.07 -4.55
CA ILE A 147 -6.01 -5.69 -5.01
C ILE A 147 -6.37 -5.72 -6.50
N GLU A 148 -5.56 -6.35 -7.35
CA GLU A 148 -5.87 -6.46 -8.78
C GLU A 148 -7.24 -7.13 -9.00
N GLY A 149 -7.55 -8.19 -8.25
CA GLY A 149 -8.85 -8.86 -8.34
C GLY A 149 -10.03 -7.97 -7.95
N ALA A 150 -9.84 -7.01 -7.04
CA ALA A 150 -10.88 -6.09 -6.60
C ALA A 150 -11.10 -4.92 -7.56
N VAL A 151 -10.02 -4.36 -8.14
CA VAL A 151 -10.11 -3.14 -8.99
C VAL A 151 -10.00 -3.40 -10.49
N GLY A 152 -9.52 -4.59 -10.89
CA GLY A 152 -9.18 -4.94 -12.26
C GLY A 152 -7.77 -4.49 -12.68
N GLU A 153 -7.16 -5.23 -13.63
CA GLU A 153 -5.81 -4.94 -14.12
C GLU A 153 -5.67 -3.53 -14.71
N ASP A 154 -6.61 -3.10 -15.55
CA ASP A 154 -6.59 -1.77 -16.19
C ASP A 154 -6.55 -0.63 -15.16
N THR A 155 -7.43 -0.68 -14.15
CA THR A 155 -7.45 0.28 -13.04
C THR A 155 -6.14 0.26 -12.26
N LEU A 156 -5.63 -0.93 -11.93
CA LEU A 156 -4.37 -1.05 -11.19
C LEU A 156 -3.21 -0.43 -11.98
N LEU A 157 -3.12 -0.67 -13.28
CA LEU A 157 -2.03 -0.14 -14.12
C LEU A 157 -2.16 1.38 -14.33
N LYS A 158 -3.38 1.91 -14.51
CA LYS A 158 -3.65 3.35 -14.54
C LYS A 158 -3.25 4.04 -13.24
N ALA A 159 -3.50 3.41 -12.10
CA ALA A 159 -3.07 3.93 -10.81
C ALA A 159 -1.54 3.88 -10.67
N PHE A 160 -0.96 2.70 -10.82
CA PHE A 160 0.44 2.41 -10.47
C PHE A 160 1.44 3.06 -11.42
N PHE A 161 1.18 3.02 -12.73
CA PHE A 161 2.05 3.59 -13.77
C PHE A 161 1.55 4.93 -14.31
N GLY A 162 0.23 5.08 -14.46
CA GLY A 162 -0.38 6.26 -15.08
C GLY A 162 -0.56 7.45 -14.13
N GLY A 163 -0.65 7.20 -12.82
CA GLY A 163 -0.93 8.25 -11.84
C GLY A 163 -2.37 8.77 -11.89
N ASP A 164 -3.29 8.01 -12.47
CA ASP A 164 -4.70 8.39 -12.59
C ASP A 164 -5.33 8.53 -11.19
N ASP A 165 -5.97 9.68 -10.96
CA ASP A 165 -6.46 10.11 -9.65
C ASP A 165 -7.55 9.17 -9.11
N ASP A 166 -8.52 8.82 -9.95
CA ASP A 166 -9.65 7.97 -9.57
C ASP A 166 -9.18 6.52 -9.40
N ALA A 167 -8.30 6.05 -10.28
CA ALA A 167 -7.73 4.71 -10.18
C ALA A 167 -6.88 4.55 -8.90
N ILE A 168 -6.10 5.57 -8.52
CA ILE A 168 -5.39 5.59 -7.24
C ILE A 168 -6.38 5.44 -6.08
N SER A 169 -7.49 6.19 -6.11
CA SER A 169 -8.52 6.09 -5.08
C SER A 169 -9.14 4.70 -4.99
N GLU A 170 -9.43 4.04 -6.11
CA GLU A 170 -9.96 2.67 -6.11
C GLU A 170 -8.95 1.65 -5.56
N VAL A 171 -7.66 1.76 -5.96
CA VAL A 171 -6.60 0.91 -5.39
C VAL A 171 -6.46 1.13 -3.88
N ALA A 172 -6.52 2.37 -3.41
CA ALA A 172 -6.42 2.69 -1.99
C ALA A 172 -7.61 2.17 -1.19
N LYS A 173 -8.83 2.24 -1.74
CA LYS A 173 -10.03 1.64 -1.16
C LYS A 173 -9.91 0.12 -1.05
N ALA A 174 -9.48 -0.56 -2.10
CA ALA A 174 -9.25 -2.00 -2.07
C ALA A 174 -8.17 -2.39 -1.04
N ALA A 175 -7.08 -1.62 -0.99
CA ALA A 175 -6.01 -1.82 0.00
C ALA A 175 -6.52 -1.71 1.44
N ALA A 176 -7.44 -0.78 1.73
CA ALA A 176 -8.04 -0.61 3.06
C ALA A 176 -8.79 -1.87 3.58
N GLN A 177 -9.31 -2.68 2.66
CA GLN A 177 -10.02 -3.93 3.00
C GLN A 177 -9.11 -5.15 3.13
N ILE A 178 -7.96 -5.11 2.45
CA ILE A 178 -7.03 -6.25 2.36
C ILE A 178 -5.93 -6.17 3.42
N TYR A 179 -5.45 -4.96 3.70
CA TYR A 179 -4.35 -4.75 4.63
C TYR A 179 -4.83 -4.75 6.08
N PRO A 180 -3.97 -5.11 7.04
CA PRO A 180 -4.34 -5.07 8.45
C PRO A 180 -4.83 -3.68 8.87
N ARG A 181 -6.01 -3.64 9.48
CA ARG A 181 -6.67 -2.46 10.05
C ARG A 181 -6.04 -2.14 11.39
N LEU A 182 -5.20 -1.11 11.43
CA LEU A 182 -4.35 -0.83 12.58
C LEU A 182 -4.46 0.64 12.98
N ALA A 183 -4.27 0.91 14.27
CA ALA A 183 -4.28 2.27 14.78
C ALA A 183 -3.21 3.14 14.09
N SER A 184 -3.56 4.40 13.86
CA SER A 184 -2.76 5.36 13.11
C SER A 184 -2.96 6.77 13.65
N SER A 185 -1.87 7.40 14.11
CA SER A 185 -1.88 8.80 14.52
C SER A 185 -2.23 9.76 13.39
N ARG A 186 -1.98 9.36 12.13
CA ARG A 186 -2.45 10.08 10.94
C ARG A 186 -3.97 10.04 10.84
N THR A 187 -4.58 8.85 11.00
CA THR A 187 -6.04 8.72 10.99
C THR A 187 -6.64 9.58 12.09
N GLU A 188 -6.13 9.50 13.34
CA GLU A 188 -6.60 10.32 14.47
C GLU A 188 -6.55 11.84 14.20
N GLN A 189 -5.52 12.32 13.51
CA GLN A 189 -5.44 13.73 13.10
C GLN A 189 -6.50 14.10 12.07
N GLU A 190 -6.80 13.21 11.13
CA GLU A 190 -7.81 13.45 10.11
C GLU A 190 -9.24 13.34 10.67
N LEU A 191 -9.48 12.47 11.66
CA LEU A 191 -10.74 12.47 12.43
C LEU A 191 -10.97 13.81 13.10
N TYR A 192 -9.94 14.33 13.78
CA TYR A 192 -10.02 15.63 14.44
C TYR A 192 -10.36 16.74 13.44
N ARG A 193 -9.65 16.80 12.30
CA ARG A 193 -9.89 17.78 11.23
C ARG A 193 -11.30 17.65 10.64
N ALA A 194 -11.74 16.44 10.32
CA ALA A 194 -13.07 16.18 9.75
C ALA A 194 -14.19 16.51 10.75
N GLY A 195 -13.92 16.34 12.05
CA GLY A 195 -14.84 16.59 13.15
C GLY A 195 -14.91 18.04 13.63
N MET A 196 -13.97 18.91 13.25
CA MET A 196 -13.87 20.30 13.76
C MET A 196 -15.15 21.12 13.61
N MET A 197 -15.98 20.84 12.60
CA MET A 197 -17.25 21.56 12.39
C MET A 197 -18.42 20.90 13.11
N ARG A 198 -18.45 19.56 13.19
CA ARG A 198 -19.44 18.72 13.86
C ARG A 198 -19.01 17.26 13.78
N GLY A 199 -19.56 16.39 14.62
CA GLY A 199 -19.41 14.94 14.46
C GLY A 199 -18.08 14.35 14.95
N SER A 200 -17.23 15.14 15.62
CA SER A 200 -15.90 14.70 16.09
C SER A 200 -15.99 13.51 17.04
N GLN A 201 -16.97 13.52 17.94
CA GLN A 201 -17.17 12.46 18.90
C GLN A 201 -17.62 11.18 18.23
N GLN A 202 -18.64 11.25 17.36
CA GLN A 202 -19.14 10.09 16.63
C GLN A 202 -18.04 9.46 15.77
N LEU A 203 -17.22 10.27 15.08
CA LEU A 203 -16.07 9.78 14.31
C LEU A 203 -15.03 9.09 15.19
N ALA A 204 -14.71 9.65 16.36
CA ALA A 204 -13.74 9.07 17.27
C ALA A 204 -14.25 7.78 17.96
N GLU A 205 -15.52 7.75 18.37
CA GLU A 205 -16.18 6.55 18.91
C GLU A 205 -16.25 5.45 17.86
N CYS A 206 -16.61 5.80 16.62
CA CYS A 206 -16.68 4.87 15.51
C CYS A 206 -15.31 4.30 15.15
N TYR A 207 -14.26 5.12 15.13
CA TYR A 207 -12.89 4.66 14.93
C TYR A 207 -12.43 3.69 16.04
N ALA A 208 -12.73 4.00 17.30
CA ALA A 208 -12.46 3.08 18.42
C ALA A 208 -13.16 1.74 18.22
N GLY A 209 -14.43 1.76 17.84
CA GLY A 209 -15.20 0.57 17.50
C GLY A 209 -14.61 -0.22 16.32
N ALA A 210 -14.16 0.46 15.26
CA ALA A 210 -13.55 -0.16 14.08
C ALA A 210 -12.25 -0.89 14.42
N LEU A 211 -11.43 -0.34 15.32
CA LEU A 211 -10.22 -0.97 15.82
C LEU A 211 -10.55 -2.23 16.63
N LEU A 212 -11.51 -2.14 17.56
CA LEU A 212 -11.94 -3.27 18.38
C LEU A 212 -12.51 -4.42 17.54
N ALA A 213 -13.37 -4.10 16.56
CA ALA A 213 -13.91 -5.07 15.60
C ALA A 213 -12.80 -5.78 14.80
N SER A 214 -11.65 -5.12 14.63
CA SER A 214 -10.47 -5.67 13.97
C SER A 214 -9.50 -6.37 14.93
N GLY A 215 -9.91 -6.60 16.19
CA GLY A 215 -9.09 -7.23 17.23
C GLY A 215 -7.90 -6.38 17.68
N GLN A 216 -7.91 -5.07 17.42
CA GLN A 216 -6.87 -4.16 17.87
C GLN A 216 -7.17 -3.60 19.26
N PRO A 217 -6.14 -3.38 20.10
CA PRO A 217 -6.31 -2.61 21.32
C PRO A 217 -6.63 -1.15 20.98
N LEU A 218 -7.35 -0.49 21.87
CA LEU A 218 -7.57 0.95 21.77
C LEU A 218 -6.25 1.71 22.03
N PRO A 219 -5.95 2.76 21.27
CA PRO A 219 -4.71 3.49 21.42
C PRO A 219 -4.69 4.31 22.73
N GLU A 220 -3.53 4.41 23.35
CA GLU A 220 -3.30 5.30 24.51
C GLU A 220 -3.13 6.77 24.10
N SER A 221 -3.25 7.09 22.81
CA SER A 221 -3.09 8.45 22.32
C SER A 221 -4.19 9.36 22.85
N TRP A 222 -3.81 10.61 23.15
CA TRP A 222 -4.74 11.65 23.57
C TRP A 222 -5.85 11.83 22.52
N SER A 223 -7.10 11.80 22.96
CA SER A 223 -8.30 11.91 22.13
C SER A 223 -8.46 13.28 21.47
N ARG A 224 -7.59 14.26 21.80
CA ARG A 224 -7.65 15.65 21.32
C ARG A 224 -9.01 16.31 21.60
N ASN A 225 -9.63 15.93 22.72
CA ASN A 225 -10.97 16.35 23.12
C ASN A 225 -12.08 15.95 22.12
N MET A 226 -11.81 15.02 21.19
CA MET A 226 -12.87 14.43 20.37
C MET A 226 -13.77 13.53 21.21
N LEU A 227 -13.20 12.89 22.23
CA LEU A 227 -13.94 12.09 23.21
C LEU A 227 -13.93 12.79 24.58
N PRO A 228 -14.96 12.60 25.40
CA PRO A 228 -15.00 13.08 26.77
C PRO A 228 -14.14 12.25 27.74
N VAL A 229 -13.10 11.58 27.24
CA VAL A 229 -12.04 10.85 27.96
C VAL A 229 -10.65 11.31 27.48
N PHE A 230 -9.61 11.10 28.29
CA PHE A 230 -8.28 11.59 27.95
C PHE A 230 -7.68 10.82 26.77
N SER A 231 -7.62 9.50 26.81
CA SER A 231 -7.21 8.67 25.67
C SER A 231 -8.36 7.80 25.15
N PHE A 232 -8.18 7.16 23.99
CA PHE A 232 -9.15 6.17 23.52
C PHE A 232 -9.19 4.94 24.46
N SER A 233 -8.05 4.55 25.03
CA SER A 233 -7.97 3.43 25.97
C SER A 233 -8.73 3.64 27.29
N ASP A 234 -9.09 4.88 27.63
CA ASP A 234 -9.86 5.21 28.83
C ASP A 234 -11.37 4.92 28.69
N MET A 235 -11.83 4.52 27.50
CA MET A 235 -13.20 4.05 27.31
C MET A 235 -13.51 2.85 28.20
N GLN A 236 -14.61 2.92 28.93
CA GLN A 236 -15.04 1.81 29.79
C GLN A 236 -15.39 0.58 28.95
N PRO A 237 -15.25 -0.65 29.48
CA PRO A 237 -15.52 -1.88 28.71
C PRO A 237 -16.89 -1.91 28.03
N GLU A 238 -17.95 -1.46 28.72
CA GLU A 238 -19.30 -1.40 28.15
C GLU A 238 -19.42 -0.36 27.01
N GLN A 239 -18.69 0.76 27.13
CA GLN A 239 -18.61 1.78 26.07
C GLN A 239 -17.87 1.24 24.86
N ALA A 240 -16.72 0.61 25.08
CA ALA A 240 -15.93 -0.04 24.04
C ALA A 240 -16.76 -1.08 23.26
N LYS A 241 -17.54 -1.91 23.98
CA LYS A 241 -18.44 -2.89 23.37
C LYS A 241 -19.56 -2.25 22.57
N LYS A 242 -20.18 -1.18 23.08
CA LYS A 242 -21.22 -0.43 22.34
C LYS A 242 -20.65 0.23 21.09
N ALA A 243 -19.47 0.84 21.17
CA ALA A 243 -18.78 1.44 20.02
C ALA A 243 -18.44 0.39 18.96
N GLN A 244 -17.93 -0.78 19.37
CA GLN A 244 -17.65 -1.88 18.46
C GLN A 244 -18.91 -2.31 17.69
N LEU A 245 -20.01 -2.58 18.39
CA LEU A 245 -21.25 -3.02 17.75
C LEU A 245 -21.81 -1.99 16.75
N GLN A 246 -21.83 -0.71 17.13
CA GLN A 246 -22.30 0.34 16.23
C GLN A 246 -21.35 0.55 15.04
N ALA A 247 -20.03 0.38 15.23
CA ALA A 247 -19.06 0.46 14.16
C ALA A 247 -19.24 -0.68 13.14
N GLU A 248 -19.51 -1.91 13.60
CA GLU A 248 -19.85 -3.04 12.74
C GLU A 248 -21.12 -2.75 11.92
N GLN A 249 -22.16 -2.18 12.53
CA GLN A 249 -23.38 -1.76 11.83
C GLN A 249 -23.13 -0.65 10.79
N SER A 250 -22.29 0.34 11.11
CA SER A 250 -21.92 1.39 10.14
C SER A 250 -21.09 0.83 9.00
N GLN A 251 -20.19 -0.13 9.29
CA GLN A 251 -19.44 -0.86 8.28
C GLN A 251 -20.36 -1.64 7.34
N GLU A 252 -21.40 -2.31 7.85
CA GLU A 252 -22.39 -3.00 7.02
C GLU A 252 -23.14 -2.05 6.07
N ARG A 253 -23.47 -0.83 6.53
CA ARG A 253 -24.16 0.18 5.71
C ARG A 253 -23.26 0.84 4.67
N MET A 254 -22.05 1.23 5.08
CA MET A 254 -21.15 2.09 4.29
C MET A 254 -20.11 1.29 3.50
N GLY A 255 -19.90 0.02 3.83
CA GLY A 255 -18.98 -0.89 3.15
C GLY A 255 -17.59 -0.31 2.98
N ILE A 256 -17.12 -0.25 1.74
CA ILE A 256 -15.78 0.21 1.39
C ILE A 256 -15.49 1.66 1.81
N ILE A 257 -16.52 2.51 1.95
CA ILE A 257 -16.35 3.89 2.41
C ILE A 257 -15.94 3.90 3.89
N PHE A 258 -16.50 3.02 4.71
CA PHE A 258 -16.10 2.87 6.12
C PHE A 258 -14.63 2.46 6.22
N ASP A 259 -14.24 1.42 5.48
CA ASP A 259 -12.85 0.93 5.48
C ASP A 259 -11.88 2.03 5.01
N ALA A 260 -12.23 2.75 3.95
CA ALA A 260 -11.41 3.81 3.40
C ALA A 260 -11.27 5.02 4.35
N ALA A 261 -12.31 5.35 5.12
CA ALA A 261 -12.28 6.46 6.07
C ALA A 261 -11.23 6.26 7.17
N PHE A 262 -11.06 5.03 7.65
CA PHE A 262 -10.15 4.75 8.77
C PHE A 262 -8.80 4.17 8.34
N PHE A 263 -8.76 3.39 7.25
CA PHE A 263 -7.63 2.53 6.91
C PHE A 263 -7.08 2.73 5.50
N SER A 264 -7.58 3.72 4.74
CA SER A 264 -7.03 4.01 3.41
C SER A 264 -5.59 4.51 3.49
N PRO A 265 -4.67 3.97 2.66
CA PRO A 265 -3.32 4.48 2.57
C PRO A 265 -3.25 5.86 1.89
N ASP A 266 -4.20 6.19 1.01
CA ASP A 266 -4.29 7.48 0.32
C ASP A 266 -5.04 8.51 1.17
N LEU A 267 -4.38 9.62 1.48
CA LEU A 267 -4.93 10.66 2.35
C LEU A 267 -6.10 11.39 1.70
N LYS A 268 -6.08 11.56 0.37
CA LYS A 268 -7.17 12.22 -0.33
C LYS A 268 -8.44 11.37 -0.25
N THR A 269 -8.34 10.09 -0.60
CA THR A 269 -9.42 9.11 -0.47
C THR A 269 -9.94 9.02 0.97
N GLN A 270 -9.03 8.96 1.94
CA GLN A 270 -9.38 8.91 3.37
C GLN A 270 -10.24 10.11 3.78
N ARG A 271 -9.85 11.32 3.41
CA ARG A 271 -10.60 12.55 3.75
C ARG A 271 -12.00 12.59 3.15
N GLN A 272 -12.13 12.17 1.88
CA GLN A 272 -13.42 12.10 1.22
C GLN A 272 -14.34 11.08 1.91
N ALA A 273 -13.80 9.89 2.19
CA ALA A 273 -14.52 8.82 2.88
C ALA A 273 -14.93 9.23 4.32
N LEU A 274 -14.06 9.93 5.04
CA LEU A 274 -14.39 10.49 6.37
C LEU A 274 -15.54 11.49 6.32
N GLY A 275 -15.57 12.34 5.28
CA GLY A 275 -16.69 13.27 5.07
C GLY A 275 -18.01 12.53 4.90
N MET A 276 -18.04 11.49 4.06
CA MET A 276 -19.23 10.66 3.83
C MET A 276 -19.65 9.88 5.08
N LEU A 277 -18.68 9.26 5.76
CA LEU A 277 -18.92 8.50 6.98
C LEU A 277 -19.48 9.40 8.09
N ARG A 278 -18.94 10.61 8.26
CA ARG A 278 -19.45 11.56 9.25
C ARG A 278 -20.95 11.83 9.08
N GLU A 279 -21.41 11.98 7.83
CA GLU A 279 -22.83 12.22 7.58
C GLU A 279 -23.70 10.99 7.92
N ASP A 280 -23.26 9.76 7.61
CA ASP A 280 -23.92 8.52 8.07
C ASP A 280 -24.01 8.47 9.61
N LEU A 281 -22.90 8.74 10.29
CA LEU A 281 -22.83 8.71 11.74
C LEU A 281 -23.75 9.75 12.38
N LEU A 282 -23.86 10.95 11.83
CA LEU A 282 -24.78 11.96 12.36
C LEU A 282 -26.27 11.56 12.27
N MET A 283 -26.62 10.66 11.35
CA MET A 283 -27.99 10.17 11.18
C MET A 283 -28.29 8.93 12.03
N HIS A 284 -27.28 8.09 12.28
CA HIS A 284 -27.50 6.73 12.79
C HIS A 284 -26.74 6.40 14.07
N TRP A 285 -25.79 7.23 14.50
CA TRP A 285 -24.95 6.95 15.65
C TRP A 285 -25.59 7.42 16.95
N GLU A 286 -25.68 6.53 17.92
CA GLU A 286 -25.99 6.89 19.30
C GLU A 286 -24.71 7.13 20.09
N ASN A 287 -24.63 8.27 20.78
CA ASN A 287 -23.47 8.59 21.63
C ASN A 287 -23.16 7.43 22.58
N VAL A 288 -21.89 7.05 22.60
CA VAL A 288 -21.36 5.94 23.41
C VAL A 288 -20.80 6.47 24.71
N VAL A 289 -19.98 7.51 24.62
CA VAL A 289 -19.39 8.16 25.78
C VAL A 289 -20.24 9.38 26.11
N PRO A 290 -20.78 9.52 27.33
CA PRO A 290 -21.61 10.68 27.67
C PRO A 290 -20.79 11.96 27.64
N ASP A 291 -21.40 13.05 27.17
CA ASP A 291 -20.77 14.37 27.11
C ASP A 291 -20.24 14.79 28.50
N LYS A 292 -19.14 15.54 28.52
CA LYS A 292 -18.74 16.23 29.75
C LYS A 292 -19.82 17.26 30.06
N GLY A 293 -20.54 17.06 31.16
CA GLY A 293 -21.41 18.07 31.75
C GLY A 293 -20.65 19.33 32.17
#